data_AF-A0A813L848-F1
#
_entry.id   AF-A0A813L848-F1
#
_cell.length_a   1.000
_cell.length_b   1.000
_cell.length_c   1.000
_cell.angle_alpha   90.00
_cell.angle_beta   90.00
_cell.angle_gamma   90.00
#
_symmetry.space_group_name_H-M   'P 1'
#
loop_
_entity.id
_entity.type
_entity.pdbx_description
1 polymer ?
#
loop_
_entity_poly.entity_id
_entity_poly.type
_entity_poly.pdbx_seq_one_letter_code
_entity_poly.pdbx_strand_id
1 'polypeptide(L)'
;LMESSGAEINISRHAIAGTELQPISIIGGVNQTLLAVVKLSSLLQDLAAQGRLVGEVWHRPARSRGQSRAPSRASSAARATSQTPSRVAASSRS
;
A
#
# COMPACT_ATOMS: atom_id res chain seq x y z
N LEU A 1 4.26 -19.25 10.11
CA LEU A 1 5.05 -18.31 9.27
C LEU A 1 6.22 -19.04 8.61
N MET A 2 7.19 -19.57 9.37
CA MET A 2 8.31 -20.40 8.87
C MET A 2 7.87 -21.56 7.96
N GLU A 3 6.97 -22.44 8.43
CA GLU A 3 6.46 -23.58 7.64
C GLU A 3 5.87 -23.17 6.30
N SER A 4 5.26 -21.98 6.26
CA SER A 4 4.51 -21.50 5.11
C SER A 4 5.35 -20.67 4.13
N SER A 5 6.50 -20.15 4.55
CA SER A 5 7.45 -19.44 3.68
C SER A 5 8.60 -20.35 3.23
N GLY A 6 8.87 -21.43 3.96
CA GLY A 6 10.05 -22.27 3.76
C GLY A 6 11.35 -21.57 4.13
N ALA A 7 11.29 -20.38 4.73
CA ALA A 7 12.45 -19.63 5.20
C ALA A 7 12.72 -19.95 6.67
N GLU A 8 13.99 -20.01 7.03
CA GLU A 8 14.42 -20.01 8.42
C GLU A 8 14.31 -18.59 8.97
N ILE A 9 13.71 -18.45 10.15
CA ILE A 9 13.47 -17.15 10.77
C ILE A 9 13.93 -17.23 12.22
N ASN A 10 14.85 -16.35 12.58
CA ASN A 10 15.41 -16.28 13.91
C ASN A 10 15.15 -14.90 14.50
N ILE A 11 14.65 -14.87 15.73
CA ILE A 11 14.43 -13.64 16.49
C ILE A 11 15.52 -13.57 17.55
N SER A 12 16.32 -12.52 17.50
CA SER A 12 17.40 -12.31 18.46
C SER A 12 16.85 -12.19 19.88
N ARG A 13 17.53 -12.84 20.83
CA ARG A 13 17.26 -12.68 22.27
C ARG A 13 17.70 -11.33 22.83
N HIS A 14 18.50 -10.59 22.06
CA HIS A 14 19.03 -9.28 22.42
C HIS A 14 18.39 -8.20 21.57
N ALA A 15 17.96 -7.12 22.21
CA ALA A 15 17.49 -5.93 21.53
C ALA A 15 18.66 -5.17 20.88
N ILE A 16 18.35 -4.33 19.88
CA ILE A 16 19.31 -3.39 19.29
C ILE A 16 19.66 -2.34 20.35
N ALA A 17 20.94 -2.05 20.53
CA ALA A 17 21.43 -1.10 21.52
C ALA A 17 20.70 0.26 21.41
N GLY A 18 20.15 0.74 22.52
CA GLY A 18 19.38 1.98 22.59
C GLY A 18 17.92 1.87 22.13
N THR A 19 17.40 0.66 21.88
CA THR A 19 16.00 0.43 21.49
C THR A 19 15.40 -0.78 22.21
N GLU A 20 14.08 -0.91 22.16
CA GLU A 20 13.35 -2.13 22.57
C GLU A 20 13.14 -3.11 21.40
N LEU A 21 13.73 -2.83 20.22
CA LEU A 21 13.52 -3.61 19.02
C LEU A 21 14.38 -4.88 19.01
N GLN A 22 13.75 -6.03 18.77
CA GLN A 22 14.45 -7.29 18.55
C GLN A 22 14.76 -7.50 17.06
N PRO A 23 16.03 -7.72 16.69
CA PRO A 23 16.41 -8.12 15.34
C PRO A 23 15.73 -9.41 14.90
N ILE A 24 15.29 -9.44 13.64
CA ILE A 24 14.76 -10.63 12.97
C ILE A 24 15.65 -10.95 11.77
N SER A 25 16.22 -12.14 11.75
CA SER A 25 17.00 -12.66 10.63
C SER A 25 16.14 -13.64 9.82
N ILE A 26 16.14 -13.49 8.50
CA ILE A 26 15.41 -14.37 7.57
C ILE A 26 16.43 -14.95 6.59
N ILE A 27 16.53 -16.28 6.56
CA ILE A 27 17.50 -17.02 5.75
C ILE A 27 16.73 -17.97 4.83
N GLY A 28 17.04 -17.92 3.55
CA GLY A 28 16.40 -18.74 2.52
C GLY A 28 16.71 -18.23 1.12
N GLY A 29 16.18 -18.93 0.12
CA GLY A 29 16.22 -18.45 -1.27
C GLY A 29 15.39 -17.17 -1.44
N VAL A 30 15.68 -16.38 -2.49
CA VAL A 30 15.04 -15.08 -2.74
C VAL A 30 13.51 -15.13 -2.61
N ASN A 31 12.87 -16.13 -3.21
CA ASN A 31 11.41 -16.30 -3.15
C ASN A 31 10.91 -16.63 -1.73
N GLN A 32 11.63 -17.47 -0.98
CA GLN A 32 11.28 -17.82 0.39
C GLN A 32 11.39 -16.60 1.32
N THR A 33 12.44 -15.82 1.16
CA THR A 33 12.68 -14.58 1.91
C THR A 33 11.60 -13.54 1.62
N LEU A 34 11.26 -13.32 0.34
CA LEU A 34 10.19 -12.40 -0.04
C LEU A 34 8.84 -12.84 0.54
N LEU A 35 8.49 -14.13 0.44
CA LEU A 35 7.27 -14.68 1.02
C LEU A 35 7.25 -14.51 2.55
N ALA A 36 8.37 -14.74 3.22
CA ALA A 36 8.49 -14.55 4.67
C ALA A 36 8.24 -13.08 5.05
N VAL A 37 8.81 -12.12 4.32
CA VAL A 37 8.62 -10.68 4.55
C VAL A 37 7.16 -10.27 4.35
N VAL A 38 6.51 -10.72 3.27
CA VAL A 38 5.09 -10.42 3.01
C VAL A 38 4.21 -10.94 4.14
N LYS A 39 4.44 -12.18 4.59
CA LYS A 39 3.67 -12.79 5.67
C LYS A 39 3.91 -12.10 7.01
N LEU A 40 5.15 -11.70 7.28
CA LEU A 40 5.49 -10.96 8.50
C LEU A 40 4.79 -9.60 8.51
N SER A 41 4.79 -8.89 7.39
CA SER A 41 4.07 -7.62 7.24
C SER A 41 2.56 -7.78 7.47
N SER A 42 1.94 -8.82 6.89
CA SER A 42 0.53 -9.12 7.12
C SER A 42 0.23 -9.37 8.60
N LEU A 43 1.04 -10.19 9.28
CA LEU A 43 0.87 -10.47 10.71
C LEU A 43 0.98 -9.18 11.55
N LEU A 44 1.96 -8.33 11.26
CA LEU A 44 2.11 -7.05 11.96
C LEU A 44 0.89 -6.14 11.73
N GLN A 45 0.35 -6.09 10.51
CA GLN A 45 -0.87 -5.34 10.21
C GLN A 45 -2.09 -5.89 10.95
N ASP A 46 -2.25 -7.21 11.05
CA ASP A 46 -3.33 -7.83 11.81
C ASP A 46 -3.23 -7.52 13.30
N LEU A 47 -2.02 -7.58 13.87
CA LEU A 47 -1.78 -7.19 15.26
C LEU A 47 -2.02 -5.69 15.49
N ALA A 48 -1.67 -4.84 14.50
CA ALA A 48 -1.97 -3.41 14.54
C ALA A 48 -3.49 -3.17 14.55
N ALA A 49 -4.23 -3.87 13.69
CA ALA A 49 -5.68 -3.75 13.56
C ALA A 49 -6.40 -4.19 14.86
N GLN A 50 -5.84 -5.17 15.57
CA GLN A 50 -6.33 -5.64 16.87
C GLN A 50 -5.92 -4.72 18.04
N GLY A 51 -5.12 -3.68 17.81
CA GLY A 51 -4.60 -2.82 18.89
C GLY A 51 -3.57 -3.51 19.79
N ARG A 52 -2.95 -4.61 19.32
CA ARG A 52 -1.97 -5.41 20.07
C ARG A 52 -0.52 -4.99 19.84
N LEU A 53 -0.28 -4.01 18.97
CA LEU A 53 1.02 -3.38 18.81
C LEU A 53 1.11 -2.14 19.71
N VAL A 54 2.16 -2.07 20.52
CA VAL A 54 2.51 -0.88 21.29
C VAL A 54 2.96 0.20 20.31
N GLY A 55 2.13 1.22 20.15
CA GLY A 55 2.27 2.24 19.10
C GLY A 55 3.47 3.18 19.24
N GLU A 56 4.14 3.22 20.40
CA GLU A 56 5.28 4.13 20.62
C GLU A 56 6.56 3.70 19.89
N VAL A 57 6.73 2.40 19.64
CA VAL A 57 7.91 1.85 18.96
C VAL A 57 7.83 2.02 17.44
N TRP A 58 6.61 2.13 16.91
CA TRP A 58 6.36 2.27 15.48
C TRP A 58 5.83 3.68 15.22
N HIS A 59 6.69 4.60 14.81
CA HIS A 59 6.26 5.92 14.36
C HIS A 59 5.13 5.74 13.34
N ARG A 60 3.90 6.02 13.79
CA ARG A 60 2.74 6.09 12.92
C ARG A 60 3.04 7.25 11.97
N PRO A 61 3.16 7.06 10.64
CA PRO A 61 3.12 8.20 9.75
C PRO A 61 1.80 8.91 10.06
N ALA A 62 1.90 10.17 10.48
CA ALA A 62 0.74 10.97 10.83
C ALA A 62 -0.21 10.90 9.64
N ARG A 63 -1.30 10.12 9.77
CA ARG A 63 -2.40 10.21 8.82
C ARG A 63 -2.95 11.60 9.03
N SER A 64 -2.60 12.52 8.14
CA SER A 64 -3.28 13.81 8.01
C SER A 64 -4.76 13.52 7.78
N ARG A 65 -5.52 13.47 8.88
CA ARG A 65 -6.98 13.56 8.86
C ARG A 65 -7.30 14.99 8.39
N GLY A 66 -7.58 15.11 7.09
CA GLY A 66 -7.88 16.37 6.41
C GLY A 66 -6.76 16.67 5.40
N GLN A 67 -7.00 16.64 4.08
CA GLN A 67 -8.07 17.35 3.39
C GLN A 67 -8.56 16.55 2.18
N SER A 68 -9.58 15.71 2.36
CA SER A 68 -10.56 15.46 1.31
C SER A 68 -11.66 16.49 1.45
N ARG A 69 -11.38 17.72 1.04
CA ARG A 69 -12.44 18.70 0.76
C ARG A 69 -12.30 19.08 -0.70
N ALA A 70 -12.81 18.19 -1.56
CA ALA A 70 -13.09 18.53 -2.94
C ALA A 70 -13.96 19.81 -2.91
N PRO A 71 -13.58 20.89 -3.62
CA PRO A 71 -14.48 22.01 -3.80
C PRO A 71 -15.63 21.54 -4.69
N SER A 72 -16.75 21.22 -4.06
CA SER A 72 -18.06 21.18 -4.69
C SER A 72 -18.40 22.59 -5.18
N ARG A 73 -17.93 22.93 -6.38
CA ARG A 73 -18.46 24.06 -7.16
C ARG A 73 -19.45 23.49 -8.17
N ALA A 74 -20.65 23.24 -7.66
CA ALA A 74 -21.84 23.31 -8.48
C ALA A 74 -21.96 24.75 -8.95
N SER A 75 -21.77 24.98 -10.24
CA SER A 75 -22.32 26.15 -10.93
C SER A 75 -22.91 25.65 -12.24
N SER A 76 -24.24 25.65 -12.20
CA SER A 76 -25.23 25.36 -13.20
C SER A 76 -24.87 25.69 -14.64
N ALA A 77 -25.14 24.71 -15.50
CA ALA A 77 -26.01 24.82 -16.68
C ALA A 77 -26.06 26.18 -17.41
N ALA A 78 -25.35 26.24 -18.54
CA ALA A 78 -25.82 26.94 -19.73
C ALA A 78 -25.74 25.99 -20.93
N ARG A 79 -26.85 25.28 -21.14
CA ARG A 79 -27.47 24.88 -22.41
C ARG A 79 -27.33 26.06 -23.42
N ALA A 80 -27.09 25.99 -24.71
CA ALA A 80 -26.97 25.00 -25.79
C ALA A 80 -26.10 25.72 -26.87
N THR A 81 -25.63 25.18 -28.00
CA THR A 81 -26.32 24.42 -29.05
C THR A 81 -25.27 24.18 -30.15
N SER A 82 -25.38 23.06 -30.86
CA SER A 82 -24.99 22.88 -32.26
C SER A 82 -23.49 22.82 -32.62
N GLN A 83 -22.95 21.61 -32.80
CA GLN A 83 -22.76 21.07 -34.16
C GLN A 83 -22.28 19.61 -34.12
N THR A 84 -23.08 18.77 -34.79
CA THR A 84 -23.00 17.31 -34.92
C THR A 84 -22.01 16.92 -36.04
N PRO A 85 -21.35 15.76 -35.97
CA PRO A 85 -20.28 15.34 -36.90
C PRO A 85 -20.80 14.66 -38.17
N SER A 86 -20.02 14.69 -39.24
CA SER A 86 -20.11 13.85 -40.45
C SER A 86 -18.91 14.16 -41.34
N ARG A 87 -18.25 13.26 -42.07
CA ARG A 87 -18.28 11.81 -42.25
C ARG A 87 -17.06 11.51 -43.13
N VAL A 88 -16.39 10.39 -42.91
CA VAL A 88 -15.34 9.86 -43.78
C VAL A 88 -15.91 9.60 -45.18
N ALA A 89 -15.22 10.04 -46.23
CA ALA A 89 -15.33 9.47 -47.57
C ALA A 89 -14.01 9.68 -48.34
N ALA A 90 -13.24 8.60 -48.47
CA ALA A 90 -12.28 8.42 -49.55
C ALA A 90 -13.04 8.43 -50.88
N SER A 91 -12.51 9.14 -51.88
CA SER A 91 -12.94 8.95 -53.27
C SER A 91 -11.71 8.94 -54.17
N SER A 92 -11.58 7.82 -54.85
CA SER A 92 -10.70 7.52 -55.99
C SER A 92 -11.18 8.22 -57.27
N ARG A 93 -10.34 8.13 -58.32
CA ARG A 93 -10.50 8.49 -59.76
C ARG A 93 -9.78 9.78 -60.17
N SER A 94 -9.03 9.86 -61.26
CA SER A 94 -8.64 8.92 -62.34
C SER A 94 -7.35 9.42 -62.96
#